data_AF-A0A660QBE7-F1
#
_entry.id   AF-A0A660QBE7-F1
#
_cell.length_a   1.000
_cell.length_b   1.000
_cell.length_c   1.000
_cell.angle_alpha   90.00
_cell.angle_beta   90.00
_cell.angle_gamma   90.00
#
_symmetry.space_group_name_H-M   'P 1'
#
loop_
_entity.id
_entity.type
_entity.pdbx_description
1 polymer ?
#
loop_
_entity_poly.entity_id
_entity_poly.type
_entity_poly.pdbx_seq_one_letter_code
_entity_poly.pdbx_strand_id
1 'polypeptide(L)'
;SSYTGKVQLERENGRKVWVDPGIFCNKDREFIAAWGKKDAMPQAPKPKDAQETDSEGTEIKELTKTEVRNIAKQYKKSWEDHDYAAWADLLEIHKGHHRLNESAFNNEGVKAIMLRSVDGHNVYVEYNIKLPYNEDTAEAGRVGLIEKRHGWIQVLPDGRIKYTPILFKHPMYEAMDNLYDMFPFRNWGDKLSPQEVSRNINNGANNLKRMGVPCFGYDLNTSESKRNDAFELILDWMVDNCDNWDETEPKIACPEDMFKAKLERIKKIK
;
A
#
# COMPACT_ATOMS: atom_id res chain seq x y z
N SER A 1 16.17 -43.95 -0.05
CA SER A 1 15.48 -43.64 -1.32
C SER A 1 15.46 -42.13 -1.48
N SER A 2 16.21 -41.60 -2.45
CA SER A 2 16.24 -40.15 -2.72
C SER A 2 14.96 -39.75 -3.44
N TYR A 3 14.07 -39.06 -2.73
CA TYR A 3 12.84 -38.47 -3.27
C TYR A 3 13.23 -37.39 -4.29
N THR A 4 13.12 -37.66 -5.59
CA THR A 4 13.27 -36.65 -6.65
C THR A 4 11.93 -35.94 -6.94
N GLY A 5 11.10 -35.78 -5.90
CA GLY A 5 9.73 -35.31 -6.03
C GLY A 5 9.62 -33.81 -5.83
N LYS A 6 9.24 -33.09 -6.88
CA LYS A 6 8.67 -31.75 -6.73
C LYS A 6 7.44 -31.84 -5.83
N VAL A 7 7.19 -30.81 -5.03
CA VAL A 7 5.98 -30.68 -4.21
C VAL A 7 4.97 -29.80 -4.92
N GLN A 8 3.69 -30.22 -4.93
CA GLN A 8 2.61 -29.37 -5.41
C GLN A 8 2.10 -28.50 -4.27
N LEU A 9 2.17 -27.19 -4.44
CA LEU A 9 1.64 -26.21 -3.50
C LEU A 9 0.43 -25.52 -4.13
N GLU A 10 -0.62 -25.35 -3.34
CA GLU A 10 -1.75 -24.48 -3.67
C GLU A 10 -1.54 -23.16 -2.92
N ARG A 11 -1.40 -22.08 -3.67
CA ARG A 11 -1.26 -20.73 -3.12
C ARG A 11 -2.63 -20.24 -2.63
N GLU A 12 -2.66 -19.22 -1.79
CA GLU A 12 -3.91 -18.64 -1.27
C GLU A 12 -4.84 -18.12 -2.37
N ASN A 13 -4.28 -17.72 -3.52
CA ASN A 13 -5.04 -17.35 -4.71
C ASN A 13 -5.59 -18.55 -5.53
N GLY A 14 -5.49 -19.78 -5.00
CA GLY A 14 -5.98 -21.01 -5.61
C GLY A 14 -5.11 -21.59 -6.73
N ARG A 15 -3.99 -20.94 -7.10
CA ARG A 15 -3.09 -21.47 -8.14
C ARG A 15 -2.23 -22.60 -7.60
N LYS A 16 -2.08 -23.65 -8.41
CA LYS A 16 -1.27 -24.84 -8.09
C LYS A 16 0.07 -24.78 -8.82
N VAL A 17 1.17 -24.92 -8.08
CA VAL A 17 2.54 -24.87 -8.62
C VAL A 17 3.35 -26.08 -8.16
N TRP A 18 4.23 -26.59 -9.03
CA TRP A 18 5.16 -27.67 -8.69
C TRP A 18 6.55 -27.09 -8.42
N VAL A 19 7.04 -27.29 -7.21
CA VAL A 19 8.23 -26.63 -6.69
C VAL A 19 9.26 -27.65 -6.23
N ASP A 20 10.54 -27.39 -6.48
CA ASP A 20 11.63 -28.18 -5.92
C ASP A 20 11.78 -27.87 -4.42
N PRO A 21 11.72 -28.86 -3.51
CA PRO A 21 11.92 -28.64 -2.08
C PRO A 21 13.23 -27.92 -1.73
N GLY A 22 14.25 -27.99 -2.58
CA GLY A 22 15.55 -27.35 -2.39
C GLY A 22 15.50 -25.82 -2.31
N ILE A 23 14.42 -25.17 -2.77
CA ILE A 23 14.29 -23.71 -2.73
C ILE A 23 13.79 -23.18 -1.38
N PHE A 24 13.24 -24.04 -0.51
CA PHE A 24 12.67 -23.62 0.77
C PHE A 24 13.72 -23.56 1.88
N CYS A 25 13.41 -22.82 2.93
CA CYS A 25 14.27 -22.75 4.11
C CYS A 25 14.32 -24.09 4.88
N ASN A 26 15.22 -24.24 5.84
CA ASN A 26 15.36 -25.48 6.61
C ASN A 26 14.05 -25.92 7.30
N LYS A 27 13.33 -24.97 7.93
CA LYS A 27 12.07 -25.26 8.63
C LYS A 27 10.99 -25.80 7.69
N ASP A 28 10.82 -25.17 6.54
CA ASP A 28 9.84 -25.60 5.53
C ASP A 28 10.22 -26.96 4.93
N ARG A 29 11.51 -27.22 4.72
CA ARG A 29 11.99 -28.52 4.23
C ARG A 29 11.72 -29.64 5.23
N GLU A 30 11.90 -29.39 6.52
CA GLU A 30 11.55 -30.33 7.59
C GLU A 30 10.05 -30.61 7.63
N PHE A 31 9.23 -29.56 7.51
CA PHE A 31 7.78 -29.67 7.46
C PHE A 31 7.29 -30.48 6.25
N ILE A 32 7.82 -30.19 5.05
CA ILE A 32 7.54 -30.91 3.81
C ILE A 32 8.00 -32.38 3.91
N ALA A 33 9.16 -32.64 4.52
CA ALA A 33 9.67 -34.00 4.70
C ALA A 33 8.79 -34.83 5.64
N ALA A 34 8.08 -34.20 6.57
CA ALA A 34 7.14 -34.87 7.45
C ALA A 34 5.89 -35.39 6.73
N TRP A 35 5.48 -34.77 5.60
CA TRP A 35 4.32 -35.21 4.81
C TRP A 35 4.48 -36.61 4.22
N GLY A 36 5.72 -37.03 3.93
CA GLY A 36 6.03 -38.35 3.38
C GLY A 36 5.94 -39.50 4.38
N LYS A 37 5.86 -39.20 5.69
CA LYS A 37 5.70 -40.20 6.75
C LYS A 37 4.22 -40.35 7.07
N LYS A 38 3.53 -41.13 6.24
CA LYS A 38 2.13 -41.52 6.49
C LYS A 38 2.05 -42.29 7.81
N ASP A 39 1.09 -41.85 8.63
CA ASP A 39 0.63 -42.38 9.92
C ASP A 39 1.19 -41.63 11.14
N ALA A 40 0.29 -40.90 11.80
CA ALA A 40 0.43 -40.10 13.01
C ALA A 40 1.00 -38.68 12.84
N MET A 41 0.18 -37.76 12.31
CA MET A 41 -0.04 -36.52 13.05
C MET A 41 -1.54 -36.27 13.20
N PRO A 42 -2.03 -35.95 14.42
CA PRO A 42 -3.37 -35.41 14.60
C PRO A 42 -3.51 -34.18 13.71
N GLN A 43 -4.71 -33.94 13.18
CA GLN A 43 -5.04 -32.64 12.58
C GLN A 43 -4.45 -31.56 13.47
N ALA A 44 -3.55 -30.75 12.93
CA ALA A 44 -3.05 -29.58 13.64
C ALA A 44 -4.30 -28.88 14.20
N PRO A 45 -4.37 -28.65 15.53
CA PRO A 45 -5.47 -27.92 16.09
C PRO A 45 -5.57 -26.65 15.26
N LYS A 46 -6.75 -26.38 14.66
CA LYS A 46 -7.03 -25.03 14.18
C LYS A 46 -6.58 -24.11 15.30
N PRO A 47 -5.64 -23.17 15.07
CA PRO A 47 -5.21 -22.27 16.12
C PRO A 47 -6.44 -21.42 16.48
N LYS A 48 -7.20 -21.90 17.46
CA LYS A 48 -7.91 -21.06 18.38
C LYS A 48 -6.82 -20.63 19.34
N ASP A 49 -6.54 -19.33 19.32
CA ASP A 49 -5.76 -18.65 20.35
C ASP A 49 -4.24 -18.88 20.27
N ALA A 50 -3.66 -18.82 19.06
CA ALA A 50 -2.24 -18.47 18.95
C ALA A 50 -2.12 -16.96 19.17
N GLN A 51 -1.94 -16.54 20.43
CA GLN A 51 -1.55 -15.17 20.74
C GLN A 51 -0.19 -14.91 20.09
N GLU A 52 -0.15 -14.02 19.12
CA GLU A 52 1.10 -13.53 18.56
C GLU A 52 1.84 -12.76 19.66
N THR A 53 3.13 -13.01 19.79
CA THR A 53 4.02 -12.24 20.66
C THR A 53 4.96 -11.45 19.76
N ASP A 54 5.26 -10.21 20.12
CA ASP A 54 6.28 -9.45 19.41
C ASP A 54 7.68 -10.09 19.59
N SER A 55 8.68 -9.52 18.91
CA SER A 55 10.08 -9.96 19.00
C SER A 55 10.67 -9.90 20.42
N GLU A 56 9.96 -9.29 21.38
CA GLU A 56 10.36 -9.16 22.79
C GLU A 56 9.54 -10.07 23.73
N GLY A 57 8.61 -10.87 23.20
CA GLY A 57 7.81 -11.81 23.99
C GLY A 57 6.62 -11.16 24.71
N THR A 58 6.24 -9.94 24.33
CA THR A 58 5.05 -9.27 24.87
C THR A 58 3.81 -9.80 24.15
N GLU A 59 2.76 -10.15 24.89
CA GLU A 59 1.47 -10.50 24.30
C GLU A 59 0.99 -9.34 23.41
N ILE A 60 0.81 -9.60 22.12
CA ILE A 60 0.22 -8.62 21.21
C ILE A 60 -1.25 -8.48 21.59
N LYS A 61 -1.56 -7.44 22.36
CA LYS A 61 -2.95 -7.09 22.66
C LYS A 61 -3.65 -6.74 21.36
N GLU A 62 -4.54 -7.62 20.91
CA GLU A 62 -5.36 -7.36 19.74
C GLU A 62 -6.29 -6.16 20.01
N LEU A 63 -6.11 -5.07 19.26
CA LEU A 63 -6.95 -3.89 19.45
C LEU A 63 -8.37 -4.18 18.97
N THR A 64 -9.34 -3.83 19.78
CA THR A 64 -10.75 -3.89 19.37
C THR A 64 -11.02 -2.87 18.26
N LYS A 65 -12.02 -3.14 17.41
CA LYS A 65 -12.48 -2.18 16.38
C LYS A 65 -12.83 -0.80 16.98
N THR A 66 -13.27 -0.76 18.24
CA THR A 66 -13.56 0.48 18.96
C THR A 66 -12.30 1.25 19.31
N GLU A 67 -11.25 0.58 19.81
CA GLU A 67 -9.95 1.19 20.09
C GLU A 67 -9.32 1.75 18.80
N VAL A 68 -9.28 0.95 17.73
CA VAL A 68 -8.81 1.38 16.40
C VAL A 68 -9.57 2.60 15.90
N ARG A 69 -10.91 2.61 16.03
CA ARG A 69 -11.73 3.77 15.67
C ARG A 69 -11.43 5.01 16.51
N ASN A 70 -11.13 4.84 17.79
CA ASN A 70 -10.83 5.95 18.69
C ASN A 70 -9.47 6.57 18.37
N ILE A 71 -8.47 5.77 18.00
CA ILE A 71 -7.19 6.27 17.48
C ILE A 71 -7.40 7.09 16.22
N ALA A 72 -8.19 6.59 15.25
CA ALA A 72 -8.52 7.36 14.06
C ALA A 72 -9.33 8.64 14.35
N LYS A 73 -10.11 8.69 15.43
CA LYS A 73 -10.74 9.94 15.90
C LYS A 73 -9.73 10.93 16.46
N GLN A 74 -8.70 10.47 17.18
CA GLN A 74 -7.60 11.34 17.64
C GLN A 74 -6.87 11.93 16.44
N TYR A 75 -6.55 11.11 15.43
CA TYR A 75 -5.98 11.57 14.17
C TYR A 75 -6.87 12.60 13.46
N LYS A 76 -8.17 12.33 13.34
CA LYS A 76 -9.11 13.32 12.78
C LYS A 76 -9.08 14.64 13.56
N LYS A 77 -9.12 14.56 14.89
CA LYS A 77 -9.13 15.73 15.78
C LYS A 77 -7.84 16.55 15.65
N SER A 78 -6.67 15.91 15.55
CA SER A 78 -5.41 16.64 15.39
C SER A 78 -5.38 17.47 14.10
N TRP A 79 -5.96 16.97 13.00
CA TRP A 79 -6.15 17.76 11.78
C TRP A 79 -7.17 18.88 11.91
N GLU A 80 -8.29 18.66 12.62
CA GLU A 80 -9.33 19.67 12.84
C GLU A 80 -8.84 20.81 13.74
N ASP A 81 -8.03 20.48 14.74
CA ASP A 81 -7.47 21.43 15.69
C ASP A 81 -6.15 22.05 15.20
N HIS A 82 -5.64 21.63 14.04
CA HIS A 82 -4.30 21.98 13.54
C HIS A 82 -3.18 21.69 14.55
N ASP A 83 -3.32 20.62 15.34
CA ASP A 83 -2.39 20.21 16.38
C ASP A 83 -1.35 19.24 15.83
N TYR A 84 -0.20 19.78 15.41
CA TYR A 84 0.92 18.97 14.90
C TYR A 84 1.49 18.03 15.96
N ALA A 85 1.58 18.45 17.23
CA ALA A 85 2.16 17.62 18.28
C ALA A 85 1.30 16.39 18.55
N ALA A 86 -0.02 16.58 18.71
CA ALA A 86 -0.95 15.48 18.87
C ALA A 86 -1.01 14.57 17.63
N TRP A 87 -0.91 15.13 16.43
CA TRP A 87 -0.79 14.34 15.21
C TRP A 87 0.50 13.51 15.21
N ALA A 88 1.61 14.11 15.61
CA ALA A 88 2.91 13.48 15.56
C ALA A 88 3.06 12.36 16.59
N ASP A 89 2.51 12.55 17.79
CA ASP A 89 2.53 11.53 18.83
C ASP A 89 1.80 10.24 18.43
N LEU A 90 0.89 10.32 17.45
CA LEU A 90 0.17 9.16 16.94
C LEU A 90 1.00 8.32 15.97
N LEU A 91 2.02 8.84 15.28
CA LEU A 91 2.68 8.06 14.23
C LEU A 91 3.92 7.31 14.74
N GLU A 92 4.12 6.11 14.21
CA GLU A 92 5.30 5.30 14.49
C GLU A 92 6.60 5.97 13.99
N ILE A 93 6.58 6.58 12.80
CA ILE A 93 7.77 6.94 12.03
C ILE A 93 8.07 8.45 12.07
N HIS A 94 7.96 9.09 13.23
CA HIS A 94 8.39 10.50 13.35
C HIS A 94 9.91 10.69 13.37
N LYS A 95 10.67 9.66 13.73
CA LYS A 95 12.12 9.79 13.89
C LYS A 95 12.84 9.60 12.56
N GLY A 96 12.99 10.69 11.80
CA GLY A 96 13.94 10.79 10.68
C GLY A 96 13.34 11.05 9.30
N HIS A 97 12.02 11.03 9.15
CA HIS A 97 11.39 11.34 7.87
C HIS A 97 11.19 12.85 7.72
N HIS A 98 12.12 13.52 7.02
CA HIS A 98 12.14 14.98 6.79
C HIS A 98 10.81 15.57 6.24
N ARG A 99 9.97 14.73 5.61
CA ARG A 99 8.64 15.12 5.10
C ARG A 99 7.55 15.22 6.17
N LEU A 100 7.77 14.70 7.38
CA LEU A 100 6.80 14.69 8.48
C LEU A 100 7.14 15.80 9.49
N ASN A 101 7.15 17.04 9.01
CA ASN A 101 7.37 18.23 9.84
C ASN A 101 6.10 19.09 9.91
N GLU A 102 6.08 20.03 10.86
CA GLU A 102 4.94 20.91 11.10
C GLU A 102 4.55 21.75 9.88
N SER A 103 5.53 22.17 9.07
CA SER A 103 5.24 22.92 7.84
C SER A 103 4.50 22.07 6.82
N ALA A 104 4.94 20.83 6.59
CA ALA A 104 4.24 19.89 5.70
C ALA A 104 2.82 19.63 6.21
N PHE A 105 2.65 19.36 7.50
CA PHE A 105 1.35 19.20 8.15
C PHE A 105 0.41 20.38 7.90
N ASN A 106 0.87 21.61 8.13
CA ASN A 106 0.05 22.80 7.94
C ASN A 106 -0.25 23.12 6.46
N ASN A 107 0.59 22.66 5.53
CA ASN A 107 0.47 22.96 4.10
C ASN A 107 -0.45 22.00 3.33
N GLU A 108 -0.83 20.85 3.89
CA GLU A 108 -1.71 19.87 3.19
C GLU A 108 -3.12 20.39 2.92
N GLY A 109 -3.53 21.47 3.60
CA GLY A 109 -4.82 22.12 3.33
C GLY A 109 -6.03 21.26 3.65
N VAL A 110 -5.90 20.27 4.54
CA VAL A 110 -6.99 19.39 4.97
C VAL A 110 -8.10 20.22 5.61
N LYS A 111 -9.35 19.99 5.19
CA LYS A 111 -10.55 20.70 5.66
C LYS A 111 -11.51 19.84 6.46
N ALA A 112 -11.58 18.56 6.12
CA ALA A 112 -12.45 17.62 6.81
C ALA A 112 -11.94 16.20 6.63
N ILE A 113 -12.11 15.38 7.66
CA ILE A 113 -11.85 13.94 7.62
C ILE A 113 -13.11 13.22 8.10
N MET A 114 -13.53 12.20 7.34
CA MET A 114 -14.72 11.40 7.60
C MET A 114 -14.29 9.94 7.77
N LEU A 115 -14.52 9.37 8.96
CA LEU A 115 -14.23 7.96 9.25
C LEU A 115 -15.41 7.09 8.77
N ARG A 116 -15.17 6.19 7.82
CA ARG A 116 -16.22 5.41 7.14
C ARG A 116 -16.38 4.02 7.74
N SER A 117 -15.35 3.20 7.70
CA SER A 117 -15.38 1.81 8.16
C SER A 117 -14.08 1.44 8.88
N VAL A 118 -14.16 0.36 9.69
CA VAL A 118 -13.00 -0.23 10.39
C VAL A 118 -12.94 -1.70 10.02
N ASP A 119 -11.78 -2.13 9.54
CA ASP A 119 -11.50 -3.51 9.17
C ASP A 119 -10.16 -3.95 9.76
N GLY A 120 -10.21 -4.85 10.74
CA GLY A 120 -9.09 -5.14 11.63
C GLY A 120 -8.47 -3.86 12.20
N HIS A 121 -7.19 -3.64 11.90
CA HIS A 121 -6.42 -2.47 12.30
C HIS A 121 -6.43 -1.32 11.26
N ASN A 122 -7.26 -1.42 10.22
CA ASN A 122 -7.35 -0.42 9.17
C ASN A 122 -8.63 0.42 9.36
N VAL A 123 -8.54 1.74 9.20
CA VAL A 123 -9.69 2.66 9.16
C VAL A 123 -9.80 3.35 7.82
N TYR A 124 -10.90 3.14 7.10
CA TYR A 124 -11.15 3.80 5.82
C TYR A 124 -11.63 5.22 6.08
N VAL A 125 -10.96 6.18 5.46
CA VAL A 125 -11.27 7.60 5.60
C VAL A 125 -11.48 8.26 4.25
N GLU A 126 -12.40 9.20 4.23
CA GLU A 126 -12.53 10.18 3.15
C GLU A 126 -12.15 11.54 3.70
N TYR A 127 -11.43 12.34 2.91
CA TYR A 127 -10.96 13.64 3.36
C TYR A 127 -11.03 14.66 2.25
N ASN A 128 -11.25 15.91 2.66
CA ASN A 128 -11.33 17.05 1.77
C ASN A 128 -10.03 17.85 1.91
N ILE A 129 -9.35 18.10 0.79
CA ILE A 129 -8.20 19.00 0.76
C ILE A 129 -8.54 20.25 -0.04
N LYS A 130 -8.07 21.40 0.44
CA LYS A 130 -8.03 22.61 -0.37
C LYS A 130 -6.72 22.60 -1.15
N LEU A 131 -6.81 22.56 -2.47
CA LEU A 131 -5.62 22.58 -3.32
C LEU A 131 -4.80 23.85 -3.05
N PRO A 132 -3.48 23.72 -2.79
CA PRO A 132 -2.61 24.87 -2.59
C PRO A 132 -2.53 25.69 -3.87
N TYR A 133 -2.22 26.97 -3.73
CA TYR A 133 -1.90 27.81 -4.88
C TYR A 133 -0.54 27.40 -5.43
N ASN A 134 -0.50 26.98 -6.68
CA ASN A 134 0.70 26.94 -7.51
C ASN A 134 0.35 27.37 -8.94
N GLU A 135 1.34 27.72 -9.75
CA GLU A 135 1.13 28.19 -11.13
C GLU A 135 0.27 27.21 -11.93
N ASP A 136 0.57 25.91 -11.85
CA ASP A 136 -0.18 24.83 -12.50
C ASP A 136 -1.67 24.80 -12.11
N THR A 137 -2.00 24.96 -10.82
CA THR A 137 -3.40 24.98 -10.34
C THR A 137 -4.09 26.31 -10.63
N ALA A 138 -3.35 27.41 -10.69
CA ALA A 138 -3.85 28.73 -11.04
C ALA A 138 -4.24 28.79 -12.52
N GLU A 139 -3.37 28.32 -13.41
CA GLU A 139 -3.63 28.21 -14.85
C GLU A 139 -4.77 27.24 -15.14
N ALA A 140 -4.88 26.15 -14.37
CA ALA A 140 -5.98 25.20 -14.51
C ALA A 140 -7.32 25.68 -13.90
N GLY A 141 -7.37 26.86 -13.27
CA GLY A 141 -8.57 27.37 -12.59
C GLY A 141 -9.00 26.56 -11.38
N ARG A 142 -8.07 25.84 -10.74
CA ARG A 142 -8.33 24.90 -9.63
C ARG A 142 -7.95 25.42 -8.25
N VAL A 143 -7.37 26.62 -8.17
CA VAL A 143 -7.00 27.25 -6.89
C VAL A 143 -8.21 27.35 -5.98
N GLY A 144 -8.09 26.83 -4.77
CA GLY A 144 -9.16 26.89 -3.77
C GLY A 144 -10.31 25.90 -3.99
N LEU A 145 -10.25 25.05 -5.03
CA LEU A 145 -11.16 23.91 -5.13
C LEU A 145 -10.91 22.94 -3.98
N ILE A 146 -12.02 22.38 -3.49
CA ILE A 146 -12.00 21.31 -2.51
C ILE A 146 -12.00 19.99 -3.27
N GLU A 147 -10.91 19.26 -3.19
CA GLU A 147 -10.81 17.91 -3.75
C GLU A 147 -11.15 16.89 -2.67
N LYS A 148 -12.06 15.96 -3.00
CA LYS A 148 -12.38 14.83 -2.14
C LYS A 148 -11.45 13.66 -2.46
N ARG A 149 -10.69 13.21 -1.46
CA ARG A 149 -9.77 12.07 -1.52
C ARG A 149 -10.18 11.00 -0.52
N HIS A 150 -9.55 9.83 -0.61
CA HIS A 150 -9.83 8.70 0.27
C HIS A 150 -8.60 7.81 0.45
N GLY A 151 -8.59 7.01 1.51
CA GLY A 151 -7.58 5.99 1.77
C GLY A 151 -7.72 5.39 3.16
N TRP A 152 -6.72 4.63 3.62
CA TRP A 152 -6.74 4.00 4.93
C TRP A 152 -5.74 4.64 5.89
N ILE A 153 -6.14 4.71 7.14
CA ILE A 153 -5.23 4.83 8.29
C ILE A 153 -4.92 3.40 8.73
N GLN A 154 -3.64 3.07 8.89
CA GLN A 154 -3.22 1.74 9.33
C GLN A 154 -2.63 1.85 10.74
N VAL A 155 -3.33 1.25 11.68
CA VAL A 155 -3.01 1.27 13.11
C VAL A 155 -2.21 0.02 13.46
N LEU A 156 -1.26 0.15 14.37
CA LEU A 156 -0.47 -0.94 14.92
C LEU A 156 -1.12 -1.49 16.17
N PRO A 157 -0.79 -2.73 16.59
CA PRO A 157 -1.32 -3.30 17.82
C PRO A 157 -1.03 -2.45 19.08
N ASP A 158 0.06 -1.68 19.07
CA ASP A 158 0.41 -0.76 20.16
C ASP A 158 -0.37 0.56 20.17
N GLY A 159 -1.24 0.77 19.17
CA GLY A 159 -2.08 1.94 19.02
C GLY A 159 -1.47 3.11 18.24
N ARG A 160 -0.23 2.99 17.77
CA ARG A 160 0.38 3.97 16.86
C ARG A 160 -0.12 3.78 15.44
N ILE A 161 0.02 4.81 14.61
CA ILE A 161 -0.34 4.79 13.20
C ILE A 161 0.93 4.61 12.38
N LYS A 162 0.95 3.56 11.56
CA LYS A 162 2.06 3.31 10.64
C LYS A 162 1.91 4.13 9.36
N TYR A 163 0.72 4.08 8.75
CA TYR A 163 0.44 4.75 7.49
C TYR A 163 -0.82 5.61 7.54
N THR A 164 -0.77 6.73 6.83
CA THR A 164 -1.87 7.70 6.69
C THR A 164 -2.09 8.03 5.22
N PRO A 165 -3.33 8.30 4.78
CA PRO A 165 -3.58 8.55 3.37
C PRO A 165 -3.23 9.99 2.91
N ILE A 166 -2.77 10.84 3.84
CA ILE A 166 -2.49 12.27 3.61
C ILE A 166 -0.98 12.47 3.38
N LEU A 167 -0.17 12.28 4.43
CA LEU A 167 1.27 12.60 4.40
C LEU A 167 2.18 11.40 4.24
N PHE A 168 1.71 10.19 4.58
CA PHE A 168 2.57 9.02 4.67
C PHE A 168 1.83 7.76 4.25
N LYS A 169 1.62 7.64 2.94
CA LYS A 169 0.83 6.57 2.34
C LYS A 169 1.57 5.24 2.43
N HIS A 170 0.82 4.15 2.47
CA HIS A 170 1.38 2.82 2.26
C HIS A 170 2.15 2.77 0.91
N PRO A 171 3.31 2.10 0.82
CA PRO A 171 4.11 2.04 -0.41
C PRO A 171 3.31 1.63 -1.65
N MET A 172 2.43 0.65 -1.50
CA MET A 172 1.52 0.22 -2.57
C MET A 172 0.61 1.35 -3.11
N TYR A 173 0.11 2.25 -2.25
CA TYR A 173 -0.68 3.40 -2.72
C TYR A 173 0.17 4.42 -3.46
N GLU A 174 1.35 4.71 -2.94
CA GLU A 174 2.29 5.63 -3.57
C GLU A 174 2.69 5.13 -4.95
N ALA A 175 2.92 3.83 -5.10
CA ALA A 175 3.22 3.20 -6.37
C ALA A 175 2.07 3.29 -7.37
N MET A 176 0.84 3.02 -6.92
CA MET A 176 -0.33 3.17 -7.78
C MET A 176 -0.50 4.61 -8.25
N ASP A 177 -0.27 5.60 -7.38
CA ASP A 177 -0.33 7.01 -7.77
C ASP A 177 0.74 7.32 -8.85
N ASN A 178 1.97 6.84 -8.68
CA ASN A 178 3.03 6.99 -9.68
C ASN A 178 2.71 6.25 -11.00
N LEU A 179 2.02 5.11 -10.93
CA LEU A 179 1.57 4.39 -12.10
C LEU A 179 0.45 5.14 -12.84
N TYR A 180 -0.47 5.79 -12.12
CA TYR A 180 -1.45 6.70 -12.72
C TYR A 180 -0.76 7.87 -13.45
N ASP A 181 0.31 8.43 -12.89
CA ASP A 181 1.09 9.50 -13.53
C ASP A 181 1.84 9.04 -14.79
N MET A 182 2.07 7.73 -14.94
CA MET A 182 2.66 7.13 -16.13
C MET A 182 1.64 6.85 -17.26
N PHE A 183 0.34 7.02 -17.03
CA PHE A 183 -0.68 6.71 -18.03
C PHE A 183 -1.25 7.99 -18.69
N PRO A 184 -0.75 8.40 -19.87
CA PRO A 184 -1.10 9.69 -20.47
C PRO A 184 -2.54 9.88 -20.99
N PHE A 185 -3.49 8.96 -20.80
CA PHE A 185 -4.81 9.09 -21.46
C PHE A 185 -6.03 9.13 -20.52
N ARG A 186 -6.90 10.09 -20.88
CA ARG A 186 -8.27 10.42 -20.40
C ARG A 186 -8.46 11.40 -19.23
N ASN A 187 -7.57 11.48 -18.24
CA ASN A 187 -7.80 12.37 -17.09
C ASN A 187 -7.18 13.77 -17.20
N TRP A 188 -6.17 13.96 -18.06
CA TRP A 188 -5.47 15.24 -18.17
C TRP A 188 -6.16 16.22 -19.14
N GLY A 189 -7.03 15.71 -20.03
CA GLY A 189 -7.65 16.52 -21.09
C GLY A 189 -6.60 17.20 -21.97
N ASP A 190 -7.02 18.06 -22.89
CA ASP A 190 -6.12 18.90 -23.71
C ASP A 190 -5.36 19.96 -22.89
N LYS A 191 -5.19 19.76 -21.58
CA LYS A 191 -4.73 20.78 -20.62
C LYS A 191 -3.24 20.74 -20.32
N LEU A 192 -2.53 19.67 -20.68
CA LEU A 192 -1.10 19.55 -20.44
C LEU A 192 -0.32 19.62 -21.76
N SER A 193 0.76 20.38 -21.74
CA SER A 193 1.75 20.42 -22.82
C SER A 193 2.46 19.07 -22.96
N PRO A 194 2.99 18.74 -24.15
CA PRO A 194 3.82 17.54 -24.34
C PRO A 194 5.01 17.44 -23.38
N GLN A 195 5.59 18.57 -22.98
CA GLN A 195 6.68 18.59 -21.99
C GLN A 195 6.21 18.15 -20.60
N GLU A 196 5.04 18.61 -20.16
CA GLU A 196 4.47 18.22 -18.87
C GLU A 196 4.07 16.75 -18.83
N VAL A 197 3.48 16.25 -19.91
CA VAL A 197 3.18 14.82 -20.07
C VAL A 197 4.44 13.98 -19.93
N SER A 198 5.49 14.35 -20.67
CA SER A 198 6.80 13.67 -20.60
C SER A 198 7.41 13.75 -19.20
N ARG A 199 7.36 14.91 -18.55
CA ARG A 199 7.85 15.12 -17.18
C ARG A 199 7.14 14.19 -16.18
N ASN A 200 5.81 14.14 -16.20
CA ASN A 200 5.03 13.34 -15.27
C ASN A 200 5.31 11.85 -15.44
N ILE A 201 5.34 11.37 -16.68
CA ILE A 201 5.62 9.96 -16.98
C ILE A 201 7.03 9.57 -16.54
N ASN A 202 8.03 10.41 -16.84
CA ASN A 202 9.41 10.16 -16.38
C ASN A 202 9.52 10.17 -14.86
N ASN A 203 8.81 11.07 -14.18
CA ASN A 203 8.78 11.13 -12.71
C ASN A 203 8.15 9.87 -12.12
N GLY A 204 6.98 9.45 -12.61
CA GLY A 204 6.31 8.23 -12.17
C GLY A 204 7.19 7.00 -12.36
N ALA A 205 7.80 6.84 -13.54
CA ALA A 205 8.69 5.73 -13.84
C ALA A 205 9.94 5.71 -12.93
N ASN A 206 10.55 6.87 -12.69
CA ASN A 206 11.71 6.97 -11.81
C ASN A 206 11.36 6.69 -10.35
N ASN A 207 10.17 7.11 -9.89
CA ASN A 207 9.71 6.84 -8.53
C ASN A 207 9.40 5.34 -8.36
N LEU A 208 8.70 4.72 -9.31
CA LEU A 208 8.48 3.27 -9.31
C LEU A 208 9.79 2.49 -9.19
N LYS A 209 10.82 2.85 -9.98
CA LYS A 209 12.16 2.24 -9.88
C LYS A 209 12.80 2.43 -8.51
N ARG A 210 12.69 3.62 -7.91
CA ARG A 210 13.25 3.90 -6.57
C ARG A 210 12.58 3.08 -5.49
N MET A 211 11.31 2.75 -5.66
CA MET A 211 10.56 1.89 -4.76
C MET A 211 10.80 0.39 -5.04
N GLY A 212 11.65 0.05 -6.01
CA GLY A 212 11.94 -1.34 -6.38
C GLY A 212 10.93 -1.98 -7.35
N VAL A 213 10.00 -1.21 -7.92
CA VAL A 213 9.08 -1.73 -8.95
C VAL A 213 9.78 -1.84 -10.30
N PRO A 214 9.74 -3.02 -10.94
CA PRO A 214 10.21 -3.16 -12.31
C PRO A 214 9.28 -2.43 -13.29
N CYS A 215 9.84 -1.53 -14.10
CA CYS A 215 9.09 -0.84 -15.16
C CYS A 215 8.98 -1.64 -16.48
N PHE A 216 9.50 -2.87 -16.56
CA PHE A 216 9.42 -3.75 -17.75
C PHE A 216 9.78 -3.10 -19.10
N GLY A 217 10.79 -2.23 -19.11
CA GLY A 217 11.21 -1.54 -20.33
C GLY A 217 10.25 -0.44 -20.80
N TYR A 218 9.35 0.03 -19.94
CA TYR A 218 8.52 1.19 -20.22
C TYR A 218 9.40 2.40 -20.60
N ASP A 219 9.20 2.91 -21.81
CA ASP A 219 9.94 4.05 -22.39
C ASP A 219 9.00 4.87 -23.28
N LEU A 220 8.99 6.19 -23.04
CA LEU A 220 8.22 7.18 -23.80
C LEU A 220 8.52 7.17 -25.30
N ASN A 221 9.75 6.84 -25.68
CA ASN A 221 10.20 6.85 -27.07
C ASN A 221 9.80 5.58 -27.84
N THR A 222 9.19 4.60 -27.18
CA THR A 222 8.69 3.38 -27.83
C THR A 222 7.27 3.57 -28.39
N SER A 223 6.76 2.59 -29.14
CA SER A 223 5.40 2.65 -29.64
C SER A 223 4.37 2.57 -28.50
N GLU A 224 3.18 3.12 -28.72
CA GLU A 224 2.08 3.06 -27.75
C GLU A 224 1.75 1.64 -27.32
N SER A 225 1.71 0.69 -28.27
CA SER A 225 1.52 -0.73 -27.97
C SER A 225 2.56 -1.26 -26.97
N LYS A 226 3.85 -0.96 -27.17
CA LYS A 226 4.91 -1.43 -26.26
C LYS A 226 4.80 -0.80 -24.88
N ARG A 227 4.39 0.48 -24.80
CA ARG A 227 4.13 1.15 -23.52
C ARG A 227 2.96 0.52 -22.78
N ASN A 228 1.89 0.19 -23.49
CA ASN A 228 0.72 -0.49 -22.92
C ASN A 228 1.09 -1.89 -22.42
N ASP A 229 1.85 -2.66 -23.21
CA ASP A 229 2.32 -3.99 -22.79
C ASP A 229 3.19 -3.90 -21.52
N ALA A 230 4.15 -2.98 -21.48
CA ALA A 230 4.99 -2.77 -20.30
C ALA A 230 4.15 -2.35 -19.08
N PHE A 231 3.16 -1.49 -19.28
CA PHE A 231 2.26 -1.04 -18.23
C PHE A 231 1.41 -2.18 -17.65
N GLU A 232 0.91 -3.08 -18.49
CA GLU A 232 0.20 -4.28 -18.05
C GLU A 232 1.08 -5.19 -17.22
N LEU A 233 2.34 -5.37 -17.62
CA LEU A 233 3.31 -6.12 -16.83
C LEU A 233 3.58 -5.47 -15.47
N ILE A 234 3.63 -4.14 -15.39
CA ILE A 234 3.74 -3.42 -14.11
C ILE A 234 2.52 -3.73 -13.23
N LEU A 235 1.30 -3.64 -13.78
CA LEU A 235 0.08 -3.93 -13.03
C LEU A 235 0.06 -5.37 -12.51
N ASP A 236 0.35 -6.34 -13.37
CA ASP A 236 0.36 -7.76 -12.99
C ASP A 236 1.44 -8.04 -11.94
N TRP A 237 2.62 -7.43 -12.08
CA TRP A 237 3.67 -7.54 -11.07
C TRP A 237 3.21 -6.95 -9.72
N MET A 238 2.58 -5.77 -9.73
CA MET A 238 2.04 -5.18 -8.50
C MET A 238 0.99 -6.10 -7.85
N VAL A 239 0.20 -6.84 -8.65
CA VAL A 239 -0.77 -7.82 -8.13
C VAL A 239 -0.08 -8.97 -7.44
N ASP A 240 0.89 -9.55 -8.12
CA ASP A 240 1.60 -10.72 -7.62
C ASP A 240 2.45 -10.42 -6.37
N ASN A 241 2.79 -9.15 -6.13
CA ASN A 241 3.67 -8.72 -5.04
C ASN A 241 2.98 -7.84 -3.99
N CYS A 242 1.66 -7.64 -4.06
CA CYS A 242 0.93 -6.63 -3.28
C CYS A 242 1.11 -6.73 -1.77
N ASP A 243 1.06 -7.95 -1.24
CA ASP A 243 1.07 -8.18 0.21
C ASP A 243 2.47 -8.11 0.83
N ASN A 244 3.52 -8.10 0.00
CA ASN A 244 4.91 -8.28 0.46
C ASN A 244 5.76 -7.02 0.39
N TRP A 245 5.18 -5.88 0.00
CA TRP A 245 5.95 -4.70 -0.40
C TRP A 245 6.08 -3.62 0.67
N ASP A 246 5.55 -3.87 1.86
CA ASP A 246 5.95 -3.13 3.04
C ASP A 246 7.34 -3.62 3.48
N GLU A 247 8.37 -2.84 3.13
CA GLU A 247 9.76 -3.11 3.53
C GLU A 247 10.05 -2.63 4.97
N THR A 248 9.07 -2.03 5.65
CA THR A 248 9.22 -1.50 7.00
C THR A 248 8.58 -2.45 8.01
N GLU A 249 9.17 -2.61 9.18
CA GLU A 249 8.59 -3.43 10.25
C GLU A 249 7.72 -2.58 11.19
N PRO A 250 6.59 -3.10 11.70
CA PRO A 250 6.02 -4.43 11.42
C PRO A 250 5.27 -4.44 10.09
N LYS A 251 5.50 -5.43 9.21
CA LYS A 251 4.86 -5.46 7.89
C LYS A 251 3.33 -5.44 7.97
N ILE A 252 2.69 -4.57 7.17
CA ILE A 252 1.24 -4.51 7.06
C ILE A 252 0.82 -4.80 5.61
N ALA A 253 -0.07 -5.78 5.42
CA ALA A 253 -0.65 -6.04 4.10
C ALA A 253 -1.58 -4.88 3.68
N CYS A 254 -1.52 -4.51 2.40
CA CYS A 254 -2.48 -3.59 1.83
C CYS A 254 -3.84 -4.30 1.67
N PRO A 255 -4.97 -3.72 2.14
CA PRO A 255 -6.29 -4.36 1.99
C PRO A 255 -6.62 -4.67 0.52
N GLU A 256 -6.86 -5.95 0.23
CA GLU A 256 -6.99 -6.50 -1.13
C GLU A 256 -8.09 -5.79 -1.96
N ASP A 257 -9.21 -5.46 -1.32
CA ASP A 257 -10.36 -4.81 -1.96
C ASP A 257 -10.00 -3.45 -2.60
N MET A 258 -9.12 -2.69 -1.96
CA MET A 258 -8.73 -1.38 -2.47
C MET A 258 -7.70 -1.46 -3.58
N PHE A 259 -6.77 -2.39 -3.45
CA PHE A 259 -5.80 -2.68 -4.48
C PHE A 259 -6.51 -3.17 -5.76
N LYS A 260 -7.40 -4.16 -5.63
CA LYS A 260 -8.20 -4.67 -6.75
C LYS A 260 -9.09 -3.59 -7.35
N ALA A 261 -9.83 -2.81 -6.56
CA ALA A 261 -10.70 -1.77 -7.11
C ALA A 261 -9.93 -0.68 -7.89
N LYS A 262 -8.76 -0.28 -7.38
CA LYS A 262 -7.92 0.75 -8.01
C LYS A 262 -7.24 0.21 -9.26
N LEU A 263 -6.79 -1.05 -9.26
CA LEU A 263 -6.31 -1.74 -10.46
C LEU A 263 -7.38 -1.97 -11.51
N GLU A 264 -8.57 -2.42 -11.11
CA GLU A 264 -9.71 -2.62 -12.02
C GLU A 264 -10.12 -1.31 -12.67
N ARG A 265 -10.03 -0.19 -11.93
CA ARG A 265 -10.21 1.15 -12.51
C ARG A 265 -9.14 1.45 -13.55
N ILE A 266 -7.87 1.10 -13.30
CA ILE A 266 -6.78 1.27 -14.27
C ILE A 266 -7.03 0.39 -15.51
N LYS A 267 -7.40 -0.88 -15.34
CA LYS A 267 -7.70 -1.80 -16.44
C LYS A 267 -8.88 -1.33 -17.31
N LYS A 268 -9.87 -0.66 -16.71
CA LYS A 268 -11.04 -0.07 -17.39
C LYS A 268 -10.77 1.26 -18.09
N ILE A 269 -9.56 1.83 -17.96
CA ILE A 269 -9.16 3.04 -18.70
C ILE A 269 -8.75 2.69 -20.15
N LYS A 270 -8.53 1.40 -20.48
CA LYS A 270 -8.45 0.89 -21.86
C LYS A 270 -9.74 1.16 -22.64
#